data_AF-A0A553FYT3-F1
#
_entry.id   AF-A0A553FYT3-F1
#
_cell.length_a   1.000
_cell.length_b   1.000
_cell.length_c   1.000
_cell.angle_alpha   90.00
_cell.angle_beta   90.00
_cell.angle_gamma   90.00
#
_symmetry.space_group_name_H-M   'P 1'
#
loop_
_entity.id
_entity.type
_entity.pdbx_description
1 polymer ?
#
loop_
_entity_poly.entity_id
_entity_poly.type
_entity_poly.pdbx_seq_one_letter_code
_entity_poly.pdbx_strand_id
1 'polypeptide(L)'
;MTNSNSIDRVALVSIEVQTKGFIKILDDFALNSESDKLIESTLRYLDKYTVCFEAEEVIMKDISYAHAKQHQAHHHFFIQELRQFQLDYRIKNTTLGPRLFLFMKKWLVSHIQAEHAQLIEMITEHGNKVDTCSDSEV
;
A
#
# COMPACT_ATOMS: atom_id res chain seq x y z
N MET A 1 -25.46 -4.41 10.48
CA MET A 1 -25.30 -3.59 9.28
C MET A 1 -24.22 -2.58 9.58
N THR A 2 -23.00 -2.81 9.09
CA THR A 2 -21.90 -1.85 9.23
C THR A 2 -22.21 -0.66 8.33
N ASN A 3 -22.21 0.54 8.90
CA ASN A 3 -22.47 1.77 8.16
C ASN A 3 -21.29 2.01 7.19
N SER A 4 -21.57 2.13 5.89
CA SER A 4 -20.56 2.33 4.83
C SER A 4 -19.59 3.47 5.16
N ASN A 5 -20.11 4.55 5.75
CA ASN A 5 -19.35 5.74 6.17
C ASN A 5 -18.24 5.42 7.20
N SER A 6 -18.38 4.35 7.99
CA SER A 6 -17.34 3.87 8.89
C SER A 6 -16.24 3.07 8.19
N ILE A 7 -16.58 2.34 7.13
CA ILE A 7 -15.62 1.50 6.38
C ILE A 7 -14.75 2.41 5.50
N ASP A 8 -15.35 3.40 4.84
CA ASP A 8 -14.65 4.40 4.02
C ASP A 8 -13.58 5.15 4.84
N ARG A 9 -13.93 5.60 6.05
CA ARG A 9 -13.00 6.28 6.96
C ARG A 9 -11.82 5.41 7.39
N VAL A 10 -12.07 4.13 7.66
CA VAL A 10 -11.00 3.19 8.05
C VAL A 10 -10.03 2.96 6.88
N ALA A 11 -10.55 2.85 5.66
CA ALA A 11 -9.73 2.70 4.46
C ALA A 11 -8.85 3.93 4.21
N LEU A 12 -9.40 5.15 4.31
CA LEU A 12 -8.62 6.39 4.15
C LEU A 12 -7.49 6.50 5.18
N VAL A 13 -7.77 6.21 6.46
CA VAL A 13 -6.75 6.21 7.51
C VAL A 13 -5.68 5.16 7.26
N SER A 14 -6.06 3.97 6.77
CA SER A 14 -5.13 2.90 6.41
C SER A 14 -4.15 3.36 5.32
N ILE A 15 -4.66 3.94 4.23
CA ILE A 15 -3.86 4.43 3.09
C ILE A 15 -2.89 5.54 3.54
N GLU A 16 -3.34 6.46 4.41
CA GLU A 16 -2.47 7.50 4.96
C GLU A 16 -1.33 6.94 5.81
N VAL A 17 -1.63 5.98 6.69
CA VAL A 17 -0.63 5.33 7.56
C VAL A 17 0.42 4.60 6.72
N GLN A 18 -0.03 3.90 5.67
CA GLN A 18 0.83 3.23 4.71
C GLN A 18 1.77 4.22 4.00
N THR A 19 1.23 5.30 3.44
CA THR A 19 2.00 6.32 2.73
C THR A 19 3.09 6.91 3.62
N LYS A 20 2.72 7.36 4.83
CA LYS A 20 3.65 7.97 5.79
C LYS A 20 4.73 6.99 6.24
N GLY A 21 4.35 5.75 6.53
CA GLY A 21 5.29 4.71 6.95
C GLY A 21 6.26 4.30 5.83
N PHE A 22 5.79 4.22 4.59
CA PHE A 22 6.61 3.86 3.45
C PHE A 22 7.63 4.96 3.08
N ILE A 23 7.22 6.23 3.15
CA ILE A 23 8.15 7.37 2.96
C ILE A 23 9.24 7.33 4.01
N LYS A 24 8.87 7.13 5.28
CA LYS A 24 9.84 7.07 6.37
C LYS A 24 10.89 5.98 6.16
N ILE A 25 10.49 4.76 5.79
CA ILE A 25 11.47 3.68 5.59
C ILE A 25 12.36 3.93 4.37
N LEU A 26 11.83 4.57 3.32
CA LEU A 26 12.61 4.95 2.14
C LEU A 26 13.66 6.02 2.47
N ASP A 27 13.30 7.02 3.28
CA ASP A 27 14.22 8.05 3.75
C ASP A 27 15.32 7.44 4.63
N ASP A 28 14.95 6.58 5.59
CA ASP A 28 15.90 5.85 6.43
C ASP A 28 16.88 5.03 5.54
N PHE A 29 16.37 4.36 4.50
CA PHE A 29 17.17 3.58 3.55
C PHE A 29 18.09 4.44 2.68
N ALA A 30 17.64 5.61 2.24
CA ALA A 30 18.45 6.54 1.44
C ALA A 30 19.72 7.01 2.18
N LEU A 31 19.64 7.12 3.51
CA LEU A 31 20.75 7.57 4.34
C LEU A 31 21.79 6.46 4.63
N ASN A 32 21.40 5.18 4.63
CA ASN A 32 22.30 4.09 5.04
C ASN A 32 21.99 2.72 4.38
N SER A 33 21.81 2.72 3.06
CA SER A 33 21.39 1.56 2.26
C SER A 33 22.30 0.33 2.29
N GLU A 34 23.55 0.47 2.77
CA GLU A 34 24.52 -0.62 2.89
C GLU A 34 24.47 -1.32 4.26
N SER A 35 23.73 -0.75 5.23
CA SER A 35 23.62 -1.31 6.58
C SER A 35 22.75 -2.57 6.58
N ASP A 36 23.38 -3.71 6.89
CA ASP A 36 22.69 -5.01 6.99
C ASP A 36 21.50 -4.98 7.97
N LYS A 37 21.68 -4.32 9.13
CA LYS A 37 20.60 -4.15 10.12
C LYS A 37 19.44 -3.33 9.56
N LEU A 38 19.75 -2.30 8.77
CA LEU A 38 18.71 -1.48 8.14
C LEU A 38 17.94 -2.31 7.13
N ILE A 39 18.64 -3.03 6.25
CA ILE A 39 18.04 -3.95 5.27
C ILE A 39 17.10 -4.94 5.95
N GLU A 40 17.56 -5.59 7.03
CA GLU A 40 16.76 -6.55 7.77
C GLU A 40 15.49 -5.91 8.37
N SER A 41 15.63 -4.72 8.97
CA SER A 41 14.49 -3.98 9.52
C SER A 41 13.51 -3.51 8.46
N THR A 42 14.00 -3.10 7.29
CA THR A 42 13.19 -2.74 6.13
C THR A 42 12.41 -3.93 5.63
N LEU A 43 13.05 -5.09 5.43
CA LEU A 43 12.35 -6.30 4.97
C LEU A 43 11.24 -6.73 5.94
N ARG A 44 11.48 -6.65 7.25
CA ARG A 44 10.43 -6.90 8.26
C ARG A 44 9.29 -5.89 8.20
N TYR A 45 9.60 -4.63 7.96
CA TYR A 45 8.59 -3.59 7.82
C TYR A 45 7.74 -3.82 6.55
N LEU A 46 8.37 -4.08 5.41
CA LEU A 46 7.68 -4.36 4.15
C LEU A 46 6.79 -5.59 4.24
N ASP A 47 7.22 -6.63 4.97
CA ASP A 47 6.40 -7.82 5.23
C ASP A 47 5.10 -7.47 5.98
N LYS A 48 5.21 -6.69 7.06
CA LYS A 48 4.05 -6.19 7.80
C LYS A 48 3.18 -5.25 6.97
N TYR A 49 3.79 -4.43 6.12
CA TYR A 49 3.10 -3.51 5.22
C TYR A 49 2.15 -4.26 4.26
N THR A 50 2.53 -5.44 3.77
CA THR A 50 1.68 -6.23 2.86
C THR A 50 0.34 -6.67 3.46
N VAL A 51 0.21 -6.68 4.80
CA VAL A 51 -1.06 -7.00 5.48
C VAL A 51 -2.14 -5.97 5.15
N CYS A 52 -1.76 -4.73 4.85
CA CYS A 52 -2.72 -3.68 4.50
C CYS A 52 -3.38 -3.87 3.13
N PHE A 53 -2.77 -4.66 2.23
CA PHE A 53 -3.30 -4.89 0.89
C PHE A 53 -4.67 -5.58 0.92
N GLU A 54 -4.89 -6.52 1.84
CA GLU A 54 -6.19 -7.18 1.97
C GLU A 54 -7.30 -6.19 2.33
N ALA A 55 -7.02 -5.23 3.20
CA ALA A 55 -7.98 -4.19 3.57
C ALA A 55 -8.33 -3.29 2.38
N GLU A 56 -7.34 -2.91 1.56
CA GLU A 56 -7.56 -2.14 0.34
C GLU A 56 -8.38 -2.93 -0.69
N GLU A 57 -8.11 -4.23 -0.83
CA GLU A 57 -8.84 -5.08 -1.76
C GLU A 57 -10.30 -5.30 -1.36
N VAL A 58 -10.57 -5.37 -0.06
CA VAL A 58 -11.94 -5.44 0.46
C VAL A 58 -12.70 -4.16 0.12
N ILE A 59 -12.13 -2.97 0.36
CA ILE A 59 -12.81 -1.71 0.01
C ILE A 59 -12.96 -1.53 -1.49
N MET A 60 -11.94 -1.88 -2.30
CA MET A 60 -12.02 -1.82 -3.76
C MET A 60 -13.18 -2.67 -4.30
N LYS A 61 -13.44 -3.82 -3.68
CA LYS A 61 -14.58 -4.68 -4.03
C LYS A 61 -15.91 -4.05 -3.61
N ASP A 62 -15.98 -3.47 -2.42
CA ASP A 62 -17.18 -2.85 -1.86
C ASP A 62 -17.66 -1.68 -2.74
N ILE A 63 -16.75 -0.79 -3.10
CA ILE A 63 -17.05 0.37 -3.95
C ILE A 63 -17.09 0.05 -5.46
N SER A 64 -16.95 -1.24 -5.82
CA SER A 64 -16.90 -1.70 -7.22
C SER A 64 -15.85 -0.96 -8.07
N TYR A 65 -14.66 -0.76 -7.52
CA TYR A 65 -13.58 -0.01 -8.15
C TYR A 65 -13.13 -0.66 -9.47
N ALA A 66 -13.21 0.12 -10.57
CA ALA A 66 -12.98 -0.38 -11.93
C ALA A 66 -11.57 -0.98 -12.14
N HIS A 67 -10.56 -0.48 -11.44
CA HIS A 67 -9.16 -0.91 -11.57
C HIS A 67 -8.72 -1.93 -10.50
N ALA A 68 -9.66 -2.49 -9.71
CA ALA A 68 -9.35 -3.39 -8.61
C ALA A 68 -8.46 -4.57 -9.01
N LYS A 69 -8.70 -5.18 -10.18
CA LYS A 69 -7.89 -6.30 -10.68
C LYS A 69 -6.43 -5.92 -10.96
N GLN A 70 -6.21 -4.74 -11.53
CA GLN A 70 -4.87 -4.25 -11.83
C GLN A 70 -4.12 -3.92 -10.54
N HIS A 71 -4.78 -3.23 -9.62
CA HIS A 71 -4.26 -2.88 -8.31
C HIS A 71 -3.85 -4.15 -7.52
N GLN A 72 -4.72 -5.17 -7.49
CA GLN A 72 -4.43 -6.49 -6.94
C GLN A 72 -3.20 -7.14 -7.60
N ALA A 73 -3.06 -7.04 -8.93
CA ALA A 73 -1.90 -7.61 -9.61
C ALA A 73 -0.59 -6.93 -9.17
N HIS A 74 -0.61 -5.62 -8.90
CA HIS A 74 0.54 -4.90 -8.36
C HIS A 74 0.87 -5.33 -6.92
N HIS A 75 -0.14 -5.54 -6.05
CA HIS A 75 0.08 -6.12 -4.72
C HIS A 75 0.75 -7.50 -4.79
N HIS A 76 0.27 -8.37 -5.67
CA HIS A 76 0.86 -9.69 -5.87
C HIS A 76 2.31 -9.60 -6.36
N PHE A 77 2.59 -8.71 -7.31
CA PHE A 77 3.95 -8.44 -7.77
C PHE A 77 4.85 -7.98 -6.63
N PHE A 78 4.38 -7.06 -5.79
CA PHE A 78 5.14 -6.58 -4.62
C PHE A 78 5.50 -7.71 -3.67
N ILE A 79 4.55 -8.59 -3.33
CA ILE A 79 4.77 -9.74 -2.46
C ILE A 79 5.81 -10.70 -3.05
N GLN A 80 5.76 -10.93 -4.37
CA GLN A 80 6.72 -11.81 -5.05
C GLN A 80 8.14 -11.23 -4.99
N GLU A 81 8.32 -9.95 -5.30
CA GLU A 81 9.61 -9.27 -5.22
C GLU A 81 10.13 -9.24 -3.77
N LEU A 82 9.26 -9.01 -2.78
CA LEU A 82 9.64 -9.04 -1.36
C LEU A 82 10.19 -10.42 -0.97
N ARG A 83 9.55 -11.52 -1.40
CA ARG A 83 10.05 -12.88 -1.14
C ARG A 83 11.43 -13.10 -1.77
N GLN A 84 11.66 -12.56 -2.96
CA GLN A 84 12.94 -12.62 -3.62
C GLN A 84 14.01 -11.83 -2.85
N PHE A 85 13.70 -10.63 -2.36
CA PHE A 85 14.62 -9.86 -1.51
C PHE A 85 14.93 -10.56 -0.19
N GLN A 86 13.93 -11.19 0.45
CA GLN A 86 14.15 -12.00 1.64
C GLN A 86 15.07 -13.19 1.38
N LEU A 87 14.99 -13.82 0.21
CA LEU A 87 15.91 -14.89 -0.20
C LEU A 87 17.32 -14.34 -0.43
N ASP A 88 17.45 -13.25 -1.17
CA ASP A 88 18.72 -12.58 -1.44
C ASP A 88 19.43 -12.13 -0.14
N TYR A 89 18.66 -11.72 0.86
CA TYR A 89 19.17 -11.39 2.19
C TYR A 89 19.78 -12.62 2.89
N ARG A 90 19.08 -13.77 2.87
CA ARG A 90 19.57 -15.01 3.49
C ARG A 90 20.89 -15.50 2.89
N ILE A 91 21.09 -15.30 1.59
CA ILE A 91 22.33 -15.68 0.90
C ILE A 91 23.39 -14.56 0.90
N LYS A 92 23.15 -13.44 1.60
CA LYS A 92 24.05 -12.28 1.71
C LYS A 92 24.45 -11.70 0.34
N ASN A 93 23.48 -11.58 -0.57
CA ASN A 93 23.70 -11.00 -1.88
C ASN A 93 24.08 -9.51 -1.75
N THR A 94 25.30 -9.15 -2.17
CA THR A 94 25.84 -7.78 -2.03
C THR A 94 25.08 -6.74 -2.87
N THR A 95 24.34 -7.17 -3.89
CA THR A 95 23.52 -6.28 -4.73
C THR A 95 22.12 -6.02 -4.17
N LEU A 96 21.76 -6.63 -3.03
CA LEU A 96 20.45 -6.52 -2.42
C LEU A 96 20.06 -5.07 -2.10
N GLY A 97 20.92 -4.35 -1.37
CA GLY A 97 20.62 -3.00 -0.89
C GLY A 97 20.21 -2.04 -2.02
N PRO A 98 21.04 -1.86 -3.06
CA PRO A 98 20.70 -1.00 -4.19
C PRO A 98 19.43 -1.42 -4.95
N ARG A 99 19.20 -2.73 -5.13
CA ARG A 99 17.99 -3.23 -5.80
C ARG A 99 16.74 -2.99 -4.96
N LEU A 100 16.81 -3.23 -3.66
CA LEU A 100 15.72 -2.96 -2.72
C LEU A 100 15.36 -1.47 -2.68
N PHE A 101 16.35 -0.58 -2.65
CA PHE A 101 16.12 0.87 -2.71
C PHE A 101 15.39 1.30 -3.99
N LEU A 102 15.87 0.84 -5.15
CA LEU A 102 15.27 1.17 -6.43
C LEU A 102 13.83 0.63 -6.54
N PHE A 103 13.59 -0.58 -6.03
CA PHE A 103 12.26 -1.17 -5.97
C PHE A 103 11.32 -0.33 -5.11
N MET A 104 11.70 0.02 -3.87
CA MET A 104 10.88 0.86 -3.00
C MET A 104 10.59 2.22 -3.61
N LYS A 105 11.59 2.87 -4.22
CA LYS A 105 11.40 4.15 -4.90
C LYS A 105 10.39 4.06 -6.05
N LYS A 106 10.45 3.00 -6.85
CA LYS A 106 9.47 2.76 -7.93
C LYS A 106 8.08 2.50 -7.38
N TRP A 107 7.97 1.73 -6.30
CA TRP A 107 6.69 1.46 -5.64
C TRP A 107 6.04 2.73 -5.11
N LEU A 108 6.82 3.60 -4.45
CA LEU A 108 6.33 4.90 -3.97
C LEU A 108 5.70 5.73 -5.09
N VAL A 109 6.36 5.83 -6.24
CA VAL A 109 5.86 6.66 -7.36
C VAL A 109 4.68 6.01 -8.07
N SER A 110 4.75 4.71 -8.35
CA SER A 110 3.75 4.04 -9.19
C SER A 110 2.50 3.63 -8.44
N HIS A 111 2.63 3.14 -7.21
CA HIS A 111 1.50 2.61 -6.46
C HIS A 111 0.97 3.65 -5.47
N ILE A 112 1.82 4.15 -4.58
CA ILE A 112 1.39 5.07 -3.53
C ILE A 112 1.00 6.44 -4.10
N GLN A 113 1.79 7.03 -4.99
CA GLN A 113 1.43 8.36 -5.51
C GLN A 113 0.32 8.34 -6.56
N ALA A 114 0.22 7.29 -7.38
CA ALA A 114 -0.74 7.25 -8.48
C ALA A 114 -2.01 6.45 -8.16
N GLU A 115 -1.88 5.24 -7.60
CA GLU A 115 -3.02 4.34 -7.39
C GLU A 115 -3.78 4.64 -6.10
N HIS A 116 -3.06 4.94 -5.00
CA HIS A 116 -3.73 5.38 -3.76
C HIS A 116 -4.46 6.70 -3.95
N ALA A 117 -3.92 7.64 -4.74
CA ALA A 117 -4.60 8.89 -5.06
C ALA A 117 -5.95 8.65 -5.76
N GLN A 118 -5.96 7.78 -6.78
CA GLN A 118 -7.19 7.41 -7.49
C GLN A 118 -8.17 6.66 -6.58
N LEU A 119 -7.69 5.78 -5.71
CA LEU A 119 -8.53 5.04 -4.78
C LEU A 119 -9.16 5.97 -3.73
N ILE A 120 -8.40 6.92 -3.19
CA ILE A 120 -8.88 7.94 -2.24
C ILE A 120 -10.01 8.77 -2.85
N GLU A 121 -9.84 9.23 -4.10
CA GLU A 121 -10.87 9.99 -4.82
C GLU A 121 -12.17 9.19 -4.91
N MET A 122 -12.09 7.93 -5.33
CA MET A 122 -13.24 7.04 -5.46
C MET A 122 -13.92 6.71 -4.12
N ILE A 123 -13.15 6.46 -3.05
CA ILE A 123 -13.70 6.25 -1.70
C ILE A 123 -14.45 7.50 -1.22
N THR A 124 -13.88 8.68 -1.47
CA THR A 124 -14.49 9.95 -1.07
C THR A 124 -15.80 10.21 -1.81
N GLU A 125 -15.84 9.94 -3.12
CA GLU A 125 -17.06 10.02 -3.91
C GLU A 125 -18.14 9.02 -3.45
N HIS A 126 -17.74 7.81 -3.09
CA HIS A 126 -18.66 6.78 -2.59
C HIS A 126 -19.33 7.22 -1.29
N GLY A 127 -18.53 7.68 -0.30
CA GLY A 127 -19.07 8.18 0.97
C GLY A 127 -20.05 9.34 0.79
N ASN A 128 -19.74 10.30 -0.08
CA ASN A 128 -20.62 11.45 -0.37
C ASN A 128 -21.96 11.04 -1.00
N LYS A 129 -21.98 10.00 -1.86
CA LYS A 129 -23.22 9.50 -2.49
C LYS A 129 -24.15 8.79 -1.51
N VAL A 130 -23.57 8.10 -0.52
CA VAL A 130 -24.35 7.44 0.55
C VAL A 130 -25.05 8.47 1.43
N ASP A 131 -24.36 9.58 1.74
CA ASP A 131 -24.91 10.67 2.56
C ASP A 131 -26.03 11.46 1.85
N THR A 132 -26.11 11.43 0.51
CA THR A 132 -27.20 12.11 -0.23
C THR A 132 -28.41 11.21 -0.53
N CYS A 133 -28.35 9.92 -0.23
CA CYS A 133 -29.44 8.99 -0.51
C CYS A 133 -30.47 8.88 0.65
N SER A 134 -30.27 9.61 1.77
CA SER A 134 -31.21 9.61 2.90
C SER A 134 -32.38 10.60 2.79
N ASP A 135 -32.40 11.50 1.80
CA ASP A 135 -33.36 12.61 1.74
C ASP A 135 -34.33 12.51 0.53
N SER A 136 -34.73 11.30 0.14
CA SER A 136 -35.71 11.12 -0.93
C SER A 136 -36.61 9.91 -0.74
N GLU A 137 -37.32 9.85 0.39
CA GLU A 137 -38.60 9.13 0.48
C GLU A 137 -39.66 10.03 1.13
N VAL A 138 -40.50 10.60 0.26
CA VAL A 138 -41.89 11.08 0.39
C VAL A 138 -42.26 12.03 1.54
#